data_AF-A0A6A6Y5A8-F1
#
_entry.id   AF-A0A6A6Y5A8-F1
#
_cell.length_a   1.000
_cell.length_b   1.000
_cell.length_c   1.000
_cell.angle_alpha   90.00
_cell.angle_beta   90.00
_cell.angle_gamma   90.00
#
_symmetry.space_group_name_H-M   'P 1'
#
loop_
_entity.id
_entity.type
_entity.pdbx_description
1 polymer ?
#
loop_
_entity_poly.entity_id
_entity_poly.type
_entity_poly.pdbx_seq_one_letter_code
_entity_poly.pdbx_strand_id
1 'polypeptide(L)'
;MVPRTSDVANFVRYIDEARLSFIPSMGICSNSISARFVKSINSSLQPRLYTQLNAFRLVKGYDLHADLFYNGNVEEIDAAFRSGVITPYDKDCIGSIMCPWLAARYVCLEVLQYLDS
;
A
#
# COMPACT_ATOMS: atom_id res chain seq x y z
N MET A 1 40.16 -3.66 -6.03
CA MET A 1 40.21 -2.42 -6.83
C MET A 1 38.76 -1.97 -7.01
N VAL A 2 38.35 -0.93 -6.29
CA VAL A 2 36.94 -0.48 -6.23
C VAL A 2 36.70 0.54 -7.34
N PRO A 3 35.66 0.42 -8.18
CA PRO A 3 35.36 1.43 -9.19
C PRO A 3 34.84 2.70 -8.50
N ARG A 4 35.40 3.84 -8.88
CA ARG A 4 35.08 5.17 -8.36
C ARG A 4 33.66 5.57 -8.74
N THR A 5 32.85 5.93 -7.74
CA THR A 5 31.61 6.68 -7.85
C THR A 5 31.91 8.11 -8.30
N SER A 6 32.13 8.30 -9.59
CA SER A 6 32.20 9.61 -10.22
C SER A 6 31.84 9.40 -11.68
N ASP A 7 30.54 9.55 -11.99
CA ASP A 7 29.94 9.83 -13.32
C ASP A 7 28.45 9.43 -13.41
N VAL A 8 27.69 9.50 -12.31
CA VAL A 8 26.22 9.56 -12.44
C VAL A 8 25.86 11.02 -12.61
N ALA A 9 25.75 11.45 -13.87
CA ALA A 9 25.12 12.71 -14.20
C ALA A 9 23.80 12.82 -13.42
N ASN A 10 23.66 13.89 -12.64
CA ASN A 10 22.41 14.28 -11.99
C ASN A 10 21.41 14.67 -13.08
N PHE A 11 20.82 13.68 -13.73
CA PHE A 11 19.70 13.89 -14.64
C PHE A 11 18.49 14.24 -13.79
N VAL A 12 18.10 15.52 -13.85
CA VAL A 12 16.87 16.02 -13.24
C VAL A 12 15.70 15.24 -13.83
N ARG A 13 15.18 14.26 -13.09
CA ARG A 13 13.92 13.59 -13.40
C ARG A 13 12.80 14.51 -12.94
N TYR A 14 12.01 15.02 -13.88
CA TYR A 14 10.78 15.71 -13.53
C TYR A 14 9.66 14.68 -13.43
N ILE A 15 9.15 14.50 -12.20
CA ILE A 15 8.03 13.61 -11.90
C ILE A 15 6.89 14.48 -11.38
N ASP A 16 5.76 14.44 -12.08
CA ASP A 16 4.52 15.07 -11.65
C ASP A 16 3.48 13.98 -11.38
N GLU A 17 2.69 14.16 -10.32
CA GLU A 17 1.79 13.14 -9.82
C GLU A 17 0.43 13.73 -9.41
N ALA A 18 -0.64 13.17 -9.97
CA ALA A 18 -2.01 13.45 -9.57
C ALA A 18 -2.65 12.19 -8.97
N ARG A 19 -3.42 12.37 -7.90
CA ARG A 19 -4.17 11.29 -7.24
C ARG A 19 -5.63 11.67 -7.11
N LEU A 20 -6.49 10.67 -7.31
CA LEU A 20 -7.92 10.73 -7.03
C LEU A 20 -8.27 9.53 -6.16
N SER A 21 -8.91 9.78 -5.02
CA SER A 21 -9.47 8.73 -4.17
C SER A 21 -10.97 8.92 -3.99
N PHE A 22 -11.69 7.81 -4.04
CA PHE A 22 -13.11 7.74 -3.74
C PHE A 22 -13.35 6.67 -2.68
N ILE A 23 -13.88 7.11 -1.55
CA ILE A 23 -14.28 6.25 -0.43
C ILE A 23 -15.79 6.44 -0.28
N PRO A 24 -16.62 5.46 -0.67
CA PRO A 24 -18.06 5.55 -0.49
C PRO A 24 -18.43 5.60 0.99
N SER A 25 -19.57 6.22 1.29
CA SER A 25 -20.16 6.11 2.63
C SER A 25 -20.48 4.65 2.96
N MET A 26 -20.40 4.33 4.25
CA MET A 26 -20.60 2.98 4.77
C MET A 26 -21.97 2.41 4.35
N GLY A 27 -21.94 1.22 3.73
CA GLY A 27 -23.16 0.53 3.30
C GLY A 27 -23.59 0.80 1.85
N ILE A 28 -22.93 1.73 1.15
CA ILE A 28 -23.19 1.97 -0.29
C ILE A 28 -22.39 1.01 -1.16
N CYS A 29 -21.09 0.85 -0.88
CA CYS A 29 -20.20 -0.05 -1.61
C CYS A 29 -19.09 -0.54 -0.67
N SER A 30 -18.64 -1.79 -0.86
CA SER A 30 -17.60 -2.42 -0.05
C SER A 30 -16.19 -2.16 -0.58
N ASN A 31 -16.02 -1.28 -1.56
CA ASN A 31 -14.73 -0.99 -2.18
C ASN A 31 -14.46 0.51 -2.22
N SER A 32 -13.23 0.92 -1.91
CA SER A 32 -12.71 2.25 -2.24
C SER A 32 -11.89 2.17 -3.52
N ILE A 33 -11.92 3.24 -4.30
CA ILE A 33 -11.19 3.34 -5.56
C ILE A 33 -10.10 4.39 -5.40
N SER A 34 -8.89 4.08 -5.88
CA SER A 34 -7.78 5.01 -5.95
C SER A 34 -7.20 4.99 -7.35
N ALA A 35 -7.14 6.16 -7.99
CA ALA A 35 -6.48 6.35 -9.27
C ALA A 35 -5.23 7.23 -9.06
N ARG A 36 -4.11 6.79 -9.61
CA ARG A 36 -2.83 7.49 -9.58
C ARG A 36 -2.35 7.70 -11.01
N PHE A 37 -1.99 8.94 -11.32
CA PHE A 37 -1.45 9.36 -12.60
C PHE A 37 -0.06 9.92 -12.36
N VAL A 38 0.96 9.35 -13.01
CA VAL A 38 2.35 9.80 -12.89
C VAL A 38 2.86 10.17 -14.27
N LYS A 39 3.27 11.43 -14.43
CA LYS A 39 3.96 11.92 -15.60
C LYS A 39 5.45 11.96 -15.28
N SER A 40 6.27 11.27 -16.07
CA SER A 40 7.72 11.27 -15.93
C SER A 40 8.35 11.78 -17.21
N ILE A 41 9.26 12.75 -17.08
CA ILE A 41 10.10 13.23 -18.19
C ILE A 41 11.52 12.78 -17.88
N ASN A 42 11.99 11.80 -18.64
CA ASN A 42 13.36 11.33 -18.56
C ASN A 42 14.27 12.16 -19.48
N SER A 43 15.58 12.03 -19.26
CA SER A 43 16.64 12.71 -20.03
C SER A 43 16.60 12.46 -21.53
N SER A 44 15.86 11.44 -22.00
CA SER A 44 15.61 11.16 -23.41
C SER A 44 14.50 12.00 -24.05
N LEU A 45 14.00 13.06 -23.39
CA LEU A 45 12.97 14.01 -23.86
C LEU A 45 11.61 13.38 -24.24
N GLN A 46 11.40 12.09 -23.96
CA GLN A 46 10.13 11.43 -24.19
C GLN A 46 9.30 11.44 -22.90
N PRO A 47 8.20 12.22 -22.81
CA PRO A 47 7.30 12.16 -21.68
C PRO A 47 6.63 10.78 -21.64
N ARG A 48 6.59 10.17 -20.45
CA ARG A 48 5.83 8.94 -20.18
C ARG A 48 4.71 9.26 -19.21
N LEU A 49 3.52 8.72 -19.49
CA LEU A 49 2.38 8.76 -18.59
C LEU A 49 2.11 7.35 -18.07
N TYR A 50 2.01 7.21 -16.76
CA TYR A 50 1.67 5.99 -16.07
C TYR A 50 0.35 6.19 -15.34
N THR A 51 -0.52 5.18 -15.43
CA THR A 51 -1.81 5.18 -14.76
C THR A 51 -1.93 3.90 -13.93
N GLN A 52 -2.34 4.05 -12.68
CA GLN A 52 -2.64 2.93 -11.81
C GLN A 52 -4.05 3.12 -11.24
N LEU A 53 -4.90 2.12 -11.41
CA LEU A 53 -6.23 2.05 -10.83
C LEU A 53 -6.27 0.89 -9.83
N ASN A 54 -6.52 1.20 -8.56
CA ASN A 54 -6.62 0.21 -7.51
C ASN A 54 -8.02 0.24 -6.90
N ALA A 55 -8.59 -0.94 -6.68
CA ALA A 55 -9.77 -1.13 -5.86
C ALA A 55 -9.35 -1.81 -4.55
N PHE A 56 -9.72 -1.20 -3.43
CA PHE A 56 -9.41 -1.72 -2.10
C PHE A 56 -10.69 -2.10 -1.39
N ARG A 57 -10.70 -3.25 -0.74
CA ARG A 57 -11.80 -3.66 0.11
C ARG A 57 -11.91 -2.72 1.32
N LEU A 58 -13.11 -2.18 1.54
CA LEU A 58 -13.47 -1.43 2.74
C LEU A 58 -14.04 -2.40 3.76
N VAL A 59 -13.45 -2.39 4.95
CA VAL A 59 -13.88 -3.25 6.05
C VAL A 59 -14.54 -2.41 7.13
N LYS A 60 -15.70 -2.87 7.60
CA LYS A 60 -16.48 -2.16 8.64
C LYS A 60 -15.97 -2.44 10.05
N GLY A 61 -15.39 -3.62 10.27
CA GLY A 61 -14.98 -4.09 11.59
C GLY A 61 -13.48 -3.95 11.77
N TYR A 62 -13.09 -3.14 12.75
CA TYR A 62 -11.73 -3.07 13.26
C TYR A 62 -11.33 -4.35 14.01
N ASP A 63 -12.32 -4.99 14.64
CA ASP A 63 -12.11 -6.01 15.67
C ASP A 63 -11.41 -7.27 15.14
N LEU A 64 -11.76 -7.75 13.94
CA LEU A 64 -11.13 -8.93 13.36
C LEU A 64 -9.64 -8.72 13.11
N HIS A 65 -9.27 -7.61 12.47
CA HIS A 65 -7.87 -7.29 12.21
C HIS A 65 -7.15 -6.99 13.53
N ALA A 66 -7.78 -6.30 14.47
CA ALA A 66 -7.17 -6.00 15.76
C ALA A 66 -6.89 -7.28 16.56
N ASP A 67 -7.83 -8.22 16.61
CA ASP A 67 -7.67 -9.49 17.31
C ASP A 67 -6.57 -10.34 16.69
N LEU A 68 -6.55 -10.46 15.35
CA LEU A 68 -5.49 -11.17 14.62
C LEU A 68 -4.10 -10.60 14.87
N PHE A 69 -3.93 -9.28 14.89
CA PHE A 69 -2.62 -8.66 15.07
C PHE A 69 -2.22 -8.50 16.53
N TYR A 70 -3.18 -8.53 17.47
CA TYR A 70 -2.88 -8.45 18.90
C TYR A 70 -2.60 -9.84 19.51
N ASN A 71 -3.37 -10.85 19.12
CA ASN A 71 -3.30 -12.20 19.70
C ASN A 71 -2.63 -13.22 18.78
N GLY A 72 -2.64 -13.00 17.46
CA GLY A 72 -2.15 -13.97 16.49
C GLY A 72 -0.65 -13.88 16.20
N ASN A 73 -0.10 -14.97 15.67
CA ASN A 73 1.28 -15.04 15.17
C ASN A 73 1.36 -14.80 13.65
N VAL A 74 2.58 -14.75 13.10
CA VAL A 74 2.80 -14.45 11.67
C VAL A 74 2.20 -15.55 10.78
N GLU A 75 2.21 -16.81 11.22
CA GLU A 75 1.64 -17.93 10.47
C GLU A 75 0.11 -17.86 10.39
N GLU A 76 -0.55 -17.47 11.46
CA GLU A 76 -2.00 -17.25 11.49
C GLU A 76 -2.40 -16.07 10.62
N ILE A 77 -1.60 -15.00 10.61
CA ILE A 77 -1.80 -13.84 9.74
C ILE A 77 -1.58 -14.21 8.26
N ASP A 78 -0.53 -14.96 7.93
CA ASP A 78 -0.30 -15.49 6.58
C ASP A 78 -1.44 -16.42 6.13
N ALA A 79 -1.92 -17.29 7.01
CA ALA A 79 -3.08 -18.15 6.74
C ALA A 79 -4.35 -17.31 6.50
N ALA A 80 -4.55 -16.23 7.26
CA ALA A 80 -5.68 -15.32 7.09
C ALA A 80 -5.60 -14.54 5.76
N PHE A 81 -4.40 -14.17 5.31
CA PHE A 81 -4.19 -13.57 3.98
C PHE A 81 -4.46 -14.57 2.85
N ARG A 82 -3.91 -15.78 2.93
CA ARG A 82 -4.08 -16.82 1.89
C ARG A 82 -5.52 -17.30 1.75
N SER A 83 -6.26 -17.34 2.85
CA SER A 83 -7.68 -17.68 2.87
C SER A 83 -8.60 -16.53 2.45
N GLY A 84 -8.08 -15.31 2.29
CA GLY A 84 -8.84 -14.13 1.91
C GLY A 84 -9.75 -13.58 3.02
N VAL A 85 -9.55 -14.02 4.27
CA VAL A 85 -10.28 -13.49 5.45
C VAL A 85 -9.95 -12.01 5.63
N ILE A 86 -8.66 -11.69 5.59
CA ILE A 86 -8.13 -10.33 5.54
C ILE A 86 -7.28 -10.13 4.28
N THR A 87 -7.08 -8.88 3.88
CA THR A 87 -6.11 -8.53 2.83
C THR A 87 -5.11 -7.51 3.39
N PRO A 88 -3.83 -7.54 2.95
CA PRO A 88 -2.83 -6.56 3.38
C PRO A 88 -3.22 -5.11 3.10
N TYR A 89 -4.14 -4.92 2.16
CA TYR A 89 -4.57 -3.62 1.64
C TYR A 89 -5.98 -3.22 2.07
N ASP A 90 -6.58 -3.95 3.01
CA ASP A 90 -7.89 -3.59 3.57
C ASP A 90 -7.86 -2.17 4.13
N LYS A 91 -8.91 -1.41 3.83
CA LYS A 91 -9.06 -0.04 4.30
C LYS A 91 -10.19 0.12 5.30
N ASP A 92 -9.95 0.97 6.28
CA ASP A 92 -11.01 1.46 7.17
C ASP A 92 -11.90 2.51 6.46
N CYS A 93 -12.94 2.97 7.15
CA CYS A 93 -13.88 3.96 6.62
C CYS A 93 -13.28 5.36 6.41
N ILE A 94 -12.08 5.64 6.93
CA ILE A 94 -11.35 6.90 6.70
C ILE A 94 -10.27 6.75 5.61
N GLY A 95 -10.09 5.55 5.06
CA GLY A 95 -9.21 5.26 3.93
C GLY A 95 -7.79 4.82 4.30
N SER A 96 -7.52 4.57 5.57
CA SER A 96 -6.23 4.08 6.07
C SER A 96 -6.09 2.58 5.81
N ILE A 97 -4.90 2.14 5.39
CA ILE A 97 -4.62 0.72 5.22
C ILE A 97 -4.38 0.10 6.61
N MET A 98 -5.20 -0.89 6.97
CA MET A 98 -5.28 -1.37 8.35
C MET A 98 -4.10 -2.25 8.77
N CYS A 99 -3.73 -3.24 7.96
CA CYS A 99 -2.69 -4.21 8.32
C CYS A 99 -1.33 -3.59 8.70
N PRO A 100 -0.71 -2.69 7.90
CA PRO A 100 0.55 -2.06 8.28
C PRO A 100 0.39 -1.13 9.50
N TRP A 101 -0.75 -0.45 9.65
CA TRP A 101 -1.02 0.39 10.82
C TRP A 101 -1.12 -0.45 12.10
N LEU A 102 -1.80 -1.61 12.04
CA LEU A 102 -1.95 -2.54 13.16
C LEU A 102 -0.63 -3.23 13.52
N ALA A 103 0.11 -3.70 12.52
CA ALA A 103 1.43 -4.29 12.73
C ALA A 103 2.39 -3.30 13.41
N ALA A 104 2.37 -2.03 13.01
CA ALA A 104 3.13 -0.97 13.67
C ALA A 104 2.63 -0.69 15.09
N ARG A 105 1.32 -0.63 15.30
CA ARG A 105 0.70 -0.37 16.60
C ARG A 105 1.00 -1.44 17.64
N TYR A 106 1.02 -2.71 17.23
CA TYR A 106 1.27 -3.85 18.12
C TYR A 106 2.71 -4.36 18.08
N VAL A 107 3.61 -3.64 17.39
CA VAL A 107 5.06 -3.95 17.32
C VAL A 107 5.33 -5.35 16.75
N CYS A 108 4.48 -5.80 15.81
CA CYS A 108 4.65 -7.06 15.10
C CYS A 108 5.71 -6.89 13.99
N LEU A 109 6.98 -6.77 14.37
CA LEU A 109 8.10 -6.52 13.44
C LEU A 109 8.20 -7.60 12.36
N GLU A 110 7.93 -8.85 12.71
CA GLU A 110 7.92 -9.99 11.77
C GLU A 110 6.84 -9.81 10.70
N VAL A 111 5.66 -9.30 11.09
CA VAL A 111 4.57 -9.02 10.15
C VAL A 111 4.89 -7.80 9.29
N LEU A 112 5.55 -6.77 9.83
CA LEU A 112 6.01 -5.64 9.03
C LEU A 112 7.05 -6.07 7.99
N GLN A 113 7.99 -6.95 8.35
CA GLN A 113 8.96 -7.52 7.42
C GLN A 113 8.28 -8.37 6.35
N TYR A 114 7.30 -9.19 6.74
CA TYR A 114 6.50 -9.99 5.82
C TYR A 114 5.68 -9.12 4.85
N LEU A 115 5.17 -7.97 5.29
CA LEU A 115 4.40 -7.05 4.43
C LEU A 115 5.28 -6.25 3.46
N ASP A 116 6.58 -6.13 3.73
CA ASP A 116 7.54 -5.39 2.89
C ASP A 116 8.27 -6.29 1.88
N SER A 117 8.25 -7.61 2.08
CA SER A 117 8.86 -8.63 1.20
C SER A 117 8.00 -8.97 -0.02
#